data_AF-A0A497YAY9-F1
#
_entry.id   AF-A0A497YAY9-F1
#
_cell.length_a   1.000
_cell.length_b   1.000
_cell.length_c   1.000
_cell.angle_alpha   90.00
_cell.angle_beta   90.00
_cell.angle_gamma   90.00
#
_symmetry.space_group_name_H-M   'P 1'
#
loop_
_entity.id
_entity.type
_entity.pdbx_description
1 polymer ?
#
loop_
_entity_poly.entity_id
_entity_poly.type
_entity_poly.pdbx_seq_one_letter_code
_entity_poly.pdbx_strand_id
1 'polypeptide(L)' 'MKTDNDIIRSLTPEKVIEDLDKRGITISKKDAEKYLDLLYFLSKLIVNQNFIK' A
#
# COMPACT_ATOMS: atom_id res chain seq x y z
N MET A 1 -15.62 13.59 -16.47
CA MET A 1 -15.02 12.24 -16.47
C MET A 1 -14.58 11.94 -15.05
N LYS A 2 -15.00 10.82 -14.47
CA LYS A 2 -14.66 10.44 -13.09
C LYS A 2 -13.21 9.95 -13.06
N THR A 3 -12.40 10.53 -12.19
CA THR A 3 -10.98 10.25 -12.00
C THR A 3 -10.78 8.83 -11.47
N ASP A 4 -10.01 8.02 -12.21
CA ASP A 4 -9.70 6.60 -11.97
C ASP A 4 -8.88 6.26 -10.70
N ASN A 5 -8.83 7.11 -9.67
CA ASN A 5 -7.75 7.01 -8.67
C ASN A 5 -8.13 6.99 -7.18
N ASP A 6 -9.38 6.68 -6.83
CA ASP A 6 -9.70 6.30 -5.45
C ASP A 6 -9.71 4.77 -5.31
N ILE A 7 -8.54 4.14 -5.50
CA ILE A 7 -8.34 2.80 -4.94
C ILE A 7 -8.38 2.99 -3.42
N ILE A 8 -9.52 2.72 -2.81
CA ILE A 8 -9.70 2.77 -1.35
C ILE A 8 -8.64 1.84 -0.77
N ARG A 9 -7.59 2.42 -0.19
CA ARG A 9 -6.51 1.67 0.43
C ARG A 9 -7.11 0.91 1.61
N SER A 10 -7.14 -0.42 1.53
CA SER A 10 -7.63 -1.28 2.62
C SER A 10 -6.65 -1.30 3.81
N LEU A 11 -5.39 -0.96 3.55
CA LEU A 11 -4.31 -0.88 4.54
C LEU A 11 -3.81 0.56 4.70
N THR A 12 -3.81 1.08 5.93
CA THR A 12 -3.31 2.42 6.28
C THR A 12 -1.89 2.37 6.87
N PRO A 13 -1.10 3.45 6.76
CA PRO A 13 0.23 3.52 7.37
C PRO A 13 0.21 3.23 8.87
N GLU A 14 -0.80 3.73 9.60
CA GLU A 14 -0.95 3.53 11.03
C GLU A 14 -1.10 2.05 11.38
N LYS A 15 -1.88 1.30 10.58
CA LYS A 15 -2.08 -0.13 10.78
C LYS A 15 -0.82 -0.94 10.48
N VAL A 16 -0.05 -0.52 9.47
CA VAL A 16 1.25 -1.13 9.14
C VAL A 16 2.26 -0.91 10.27
N ILE A 17 2.30 0.30 10.83
CA ILE A 17 3.17 0.61 11.98
C ILE A 17 2.76 -0.26 13.18
N GLU A 18 1.48 -0.33 13.50
CA GLU A 18 0.97 -1.17 14.60
C GLU A 18 1.33 -2.65 14.43
N ASP A 19 1.14 -3.21 13.24
CA ASP A 19 1.40 -4.62 12.96
C ASP A 19 2.89 -4.96 12.96
N LEU A 20 3.75 -4.02 12.56
CA LEU A 20 5.21 -4.19 12.60
C LEU A 20 5.76 -4.00 14.01
N ASP A 21 5.20 -3.06 14.77
CA ASP A 21 5.57 -2.83 16.18
C ASP A 21 5.26 -4.07 17.04
N LYS A 22 4.11 -4.71 16.82
CA LYS A 22 3.77 -6.03 17.43
C LYS A 22 4.80 -7.13 17.13
N ARG A 23 5.61 -6.97 16.08
CA ARG A 23 6.67 -7.91 15.68
C ARG A 23 8.06 -7.45 16.12
N GLY A 24 8.14 -6.36 16.89
CA GLY A 24 9.40 -5.76 17.36
C GLY A 24 10.12 -4.92 16.31
N ILE A 25 9.43 -4.51 15.24
CA ILE A 25 9.98 -3.71 14.15
C ILE A 25 9.36 -2.31 14.21
N THR A 26 10.09 -1.36 14.76
CA THR A 26 9.67 0.04 14.78
C THR A 26 10.06 0.73 13.48
N ILE A 27 9.07 1.30 12.79
CA ILE A 27 9.29 2.09 11.56
C ILE A 27 8.65 3.47 11.69
N SER A 28 9.20 4.45 10.96
CA SER A 28 8.61 5.77 10.89
C SER A 28 7.35 5.75 10.00
N LYS A 29 6.43 6.70 10.22
CA LYS A 29 5.27 6.88 9.35
C LYS A 29 5.64 7.10 7.89
N LYS A 30 6.72 7.85 7.65
CA LYS A 30 7.25 8.12 6.30
C LYS A 30 7.72 6.84 5.60
N ASP A 31 8.31 5.90 6.34
CA ASP A 31 8.74 4.63 5.77
C ASP A 31 7.55 3.70 5.53
N ALA A 32 6.58 3.68 6.44
CA ALA A 32 5.31 2.96 6.26
C ALA A 32 4.58 3.40 4.98
N GLU A 33 4.50 4.71 4.74
CA GLU A 33 3.92 5.30 3.53
C GLU A 33 4.66 4.83 2.26
N LYS A 34 6.00 4.87 2.26
CA LYS A 34 6.80 4.39 1.13
C LYS A 34 6.59 2.91 0.83
N TYR A 35 6.56 2.07 1.86
CA TYR A 35 6.33 0.64 1.68
C TYR A 35 4.93 0.36 1.13
N LEU A 36 3.93 1.08 1.63
CA LEU A 36 2.56 0.97 1.12
C LEU A 36 2.46 1.40 -0.34
N ASP A 37 3.02 2.56 -0.69
CA ASP A 37 2.99 3.06 -2.05
C ASP A 37 3.63 2.08 -3.04
N LEU A 38 4.78 1.49 -2.66
CA LEU A 38 5.42 0.45 -3.45
C LEU A 38 4.53 -0.80 -3.60
N LEU A 39 3.91 -1.26 -2.51
CA LEU A 39 3.05 -2.44 -2.52
C LEU A 39 1.84 -2.24 -3.45
N TYR A 40 1.18 -1.08 -3.37
CA TYR A 40 0.05 -0.75 -4.25
C TYR A 40 0.48 -0.59 -5.71
N PHE A 41 1.64 0.00 -5.97
CA PHE A 41 2.19 0.11 -7.32
C PHE A 41 2.43 -1.28 -7.94
N LEU A 42 3.08 -2.18 -7.21
CA LEU A 42 3.32 -3.56 -7.65
C LEU A 42 2.02 -4.32 -7.85
N SER A 43 1.07 -4.17 -6.93
CA SER A 43 -0.26 -4.80 -7.03
C SER A 43 -0.99 -4.36 -8.30
N LYS A 44 -0.97 -3.05 -8.60
CA LYS A 44 -1.55 -2.50 -9.82
C LYS A 44 -0.86 -3.03 -11.07
N LEU A 45 0.47 -3.14 -11.06
CA LEU A 45 1.23 -3.73 -12.17
C LEU A 45 0.81 -5.17 -12.45
N ILE A 46 0.73 -6.02 -11.42
CA ILE A 46 0.35 -7.42 -11.56
C ILE A 46 -1.09 -7.54 -12.08
N VAL A 47 -2.02 -6.74 -11.54
CA VAL A 47 -3.41 -6.74 -11.99
C VAL A 47 -3.50 -6.31 -13.45
N ASN A 48 -2.80 -5.25 -13.84
CA ASN A 48 -2.78 -4.78 -15.22
C ASN A 48 -2.21 -5.84 -16.16
N GLN A 49 -1.07 -6.46 -15.80
CA GLN A 49 -0.43 -7.49 -16.64
C GLN A 49 -1.29 -8.73 -16.87
N ASN A 50 -2.05 -9.16 -15.85
CA ASN A 50 -2.76 -10.44 -15.90
C ASN A 50 -4.26 -10.32 -16.23
N PHE A 51 -4.87 -9.15 -16.02
CA PHE A 51 -6.33 -8.99 -16.09
C PHE A 51 -6.81 -7.80 -16.93
N ILE A 52 -5.94 -6.84 -17.27
CA ILE A 52 -6.30 -5.70 -18.12
C ILE A 52 -5.48 -5.79 -19.42
N LYS A 53 -6.04 -6.50 -20.41
CA LYS A 53 -5.48 -6.57 -21.77
C LYS A 53 -5.67 -5.27 -22.52
#